data_AF-A0A0B2W6S4-F1
#
_entry.id   AF-A0A0B2W6S4-F1
#
_cell.length_a   1.000
_cell.length_b   1.000
_cell.length_c   1.000
_cell.angle_alpha   90.00
_cell.angle_beta   90.00
_cell.angle_gamma   90.00
#
_symmetry.space_group_name_H-M   'P 1'
#
loop_
_entity.id
_entity.type
_entity.pdbx_description
1 polymer ?
#
loop_
_entity_poly.entity_id
_entity_poly.type
_entity_poly.pdbx_seq_one_letter_code
_entity_poly.pdbx_strand_id
1 'polypeptide(L)'
;MAFCHDTVDRLGDKDCALVKANITCLCRISGILTNLSHENELCSTKLGQMNSFLPLCMSTFTYLAPRFAPDNKRFDLAVLMSSLLVNLVERCNSNRRKVIELVVPVYNIETNTISEQPCLNALTQIFLMHESAARTVDEELDRDLILEDAPNESDNEEDNSEDDDGRLHRLPAELTEDEMIATVQRAMNKASAHMEDSVVASYTALLVGCLMQQNEESVAEVKAQMPNGKLTPMVEQLQRFLDFMKISNIRSSGNRSVERIIDLLDHLNG
;
A
#
# COMPACT_ATOMS: atom_id res chain seq x y z
N MET A 1 -5.85 14.96 16.93
CA MET A 1 -6.06 14.67 15.49
C MET A 1 -6.72 15.85 14.79
N ALA A 2 -7.96 16.24 15.15
CA ALA A 2 -8.68 17.39 14.55
C ALA A 2 -7.84 18.66 14.42
N PHE A 3 -7.28 19.16 15.53
CA PHE A 3 -6.44 20.37 15.51
C PHE A 3 -5.26 20.29 14.52
N CYS A 4 -4.60 19.14 14.43
CA CYS A 4 -3.47 18.96 13.51
C CYS A 4 -3.97 18.89 12.05
N HIS A 5 -5.07 18.19 11.81
CA HIS A 5 -5.70 18.10 10.49
C HIS A 5 -6.11 19.49 9.98
N ASP A 6 -6.90 20.23 10.76
CA ASP A 6 -7.37 21.58 10.43
C ASP A 6 -6.21 22.57 10.23
N THR A 7 -5.13 22.42 11.00
CA THR A 7 -3.95 23.28 10.86
C THR A 7 -3.18 22.99 9.59
N VAL A 8 -3.02 21.72 9.22
CA VAL A 8 -2.35 21.33 7.97
C VAL A 8 -3.16 21.82 6.77
N ASP A 9 -4.47 21.52 6.76
CA ASP A 9 -5.34 21.88 5.65
C ASP A 9 -5.44 23.39 5.44
N ARG A 10 -5.57 24.16 6.54
CA ARG A 10 -5.61 25.63 6.48
C ARG A 10 -4.31 26.25 5.96
N LEU A 11 -3.15 25.71 6.34
CA LEU A 11 -1.86 26.27 5.92
C LEU A 11 -1.53 25.89 4.47
N GLY A 12 -1.91 24.69 4.03
CA GLY A 12 -1.84 24.27 2.63
C GLY A 12 -0.45 24.12 2.01
N ASP A 13 0.61 24.60 2.69
CA ASP A 13 1.98 24.56 2.22
C ASP A 13 2.75 23.38 2.86
N LYS A 14 3.02 22.36 2.05
CA LYS A 14 3.78 21.17 2.47
C LYS A 14 5.19 21.51 2.97
N ASP A 15 5.76 22.63 2.55
CA ASP A 15 7.11 23.05 2.93
C ASP A 15 7.15 23.87 4.22
N CYS A 16 5.99 24.36 4.67
CA CYS A 16 5.84 25.04 5.94
C CYS A 16 6.29 24.17 7.11
N ALA A 17 7.17 24.73 7.96
CA ALA A 17 7.67 24.04 9.15
C ALA A 17 6.55 23.60 10.11
N LEU A 18 5.47 24.39 10.21
CA LEU A 18 4.33 24.08 11.06
C LEU A 18 3.49 22.93 10.48
N VAL A 19 3.37 22.81 9.15
CA VAL A 19 2.74 21.65 8.50
C VAL A 19 3.54 20.39 8.78
N LYS A 20 4.87 20.43 8.54
CA LYS A 20 5.79 19.31 8.83
C LYS A 20 5.70 18.86 10.31
N ALA A 21 5.63 19.80 11.25
CA ALA A 21 5.46 19.50 12.67
C ALA A 21 4.11 18.85 12.99
N ASN A 22 3.01 19.32 12.38
CA ASN A 22 1.69 18.73 12.58
C ASN A 22 1.56 17.34 11.94
N ILE A 23 2.15 17.09 10.77
CA ILE A 23 2.25 15.75 10.17
C ILE A 23 3.01 14.81 11.11
N THR A 24 4.14 15.25 11.66
CA THR A 24 4.90 14.46 12.64
C THR A 24 4.08 14.16 13.89
N CYS A 25 3.29 15.12 14.37
CA CYS A 25 2.36 14.93 15.48
C CYS A 25 1.26 13.91 15.13
N LEU A 26 0.69 13.99 13.93
CA LEU A 26 -0.28 13.01 13.43
C LEU A 26 0.29 11.60 13.41
N CYS A 27 1.50 11.39 12.87
CA CYS A 27 2.17 10.09 12.91
C CYS A 27 2.28 9.54 14.35
N ARG A 28 2.69 10.37 15.32
CA ARG A 28 2.81 9.95 16.73
C ARG A 28 1.46 9.59 17.34
N ILE A 29 0.44 10.43 17.12
CA ILE A 29 -0.92 10.19 17.61
C ILE A 29 -1.46 8.89 17.01
N SER A 30 -1.36 8.72 15.70
CA SER A 30 -1.83 7.52 15.00
C SER A 30 -1.11 6.27 15.49
N GLY A 31 0.22 6.30 15.66
CA GLY A 31 0.97 5.16 16.23
C GLY A 31 0.53 4.78 17.65
N ILE A 32 0.25 5.76 18.51
CA ILE A 32 -0.30 5.48 19.85
C ILE A 32 -1.69 4.84 19.73
N LEU A 33 -2.56 5.40 18.88
CA LEU A 33 -3.94 4.91 18.72
C LEU A 33 -3.97 3.51 18.08
N THR A 34 -3.10 3.21 17.11
CA THR A 34 -2.97 1.88 16.53
C THR A 34 -2.61 0.86 17.62
N ASN A 35 -1.64 1.18 18.48
CA ASN A 35 -1.27 0.30 19.58
C ASN A 35 -2.39 0.13 20.63
N LEU A 36 -3.13 1.19 20.96
CA LEU A 36 -4.23 1.14 21.92
C LEU A 36 -5.47 0.39 21.40
N SER A 37 -5.73 0.47 20.09
CA SER A 37 -6.88 -0.16 19.43
C SER A 37 -6.61 -1.60 18.98
N HIS A 38 -5.35 -2.01 18.89
CA HIS A 38 -4.98 -3.37 18.50
C HIS A 38 -5.63 -4.42 19.42
N GLU A 39 -6.48 -5.28 18.84
CA GLU A 39 -7.26 -6.30 19.55
C GLU A 39 -8.13 -5.78 20.71
N ASN A 40 -8.42 -4.47 20.72
CA ASN A 40 -9.17 -3.82 21.77
C ASN A 40 -10.47 -3.22 21.22
N GLU A 41 -11.50 -4.07 21.10
CA GLU A 41 -12.81 -3.69 20.55
C GLU A 41 -13.47 -2.55 21.34
N LEU A 42 -13.27 -2.49 22.66
CA LEU A 42 -13.80 -1.40 23.49
C LEU A 42 -13.15 -0.06 23.12
N CYS A 43 -11.82 -0.04 22.95
CA CYS A 43 -11.09 1.14 22.48
C CYS A 43 -11.59 1.56 21.10
N SER A 44 -11.67 0.63 20.14
CA SER A 44 -12.17 0.90 18.79
C SER A 44 -13.59 1.48 18.80
N THR A 45 -14.47 0.92 19.62
CA THR A 45 -15.85 1.40 19.78
C THR A 45 -15.89 2.81 20.37
N LYS A 46 -15.07 3.09 21.40
CA LYS A 46 -15.03 4.41 22.04
C LYS A 46 -14.46 5.48 21.11
N LEU A 47 -13.40 5.17 20.39
CA LEU A 47 -12.83 6.07 19.38
C LEU A 47 -13.85 6.37 18.28
N GLY A 48 -14.56 5.37 17.77
CA GLY A 48 -15.61 5.57 16.76
C GLY A 48 -16.89 6.26 17.25
N GLN A 49 -17.06 6.44 18.57
CA GLN A 49 -18.11 7.26 19.17
C GLN A 49 -17.71 8.75 19.25
N MET A 50 -16.43 9.07 19.15
CA MET A 50 -15.97 10.46 19.20
C MET A 50 -16.40 11.21 17.94
N ASN A 51 -16.86 12.45 18.13
CA ASN A 51 -17.31 13.31 17.03
C ASN A 51 -16.21 13.48 15.99
N SER A 52 -16.59 13.25 14.73
CA SER A 52 -15.74 13.40 13.54
C SER A 52 -14.46 12.57 13.52
N PHE A 53 -14.24 11.65 14.47
CA PHE A 53 -13.00 10.89 14.54
C PHE A 53 -12.80 9.98 13.33
N LEU A 54 -13.81 9.18 12.96
CA LEU A 54 -13.76 8.32 11.77
C LEU A 54 -13.60 9.13 10.46
N PRO A 55 -14.39 10.20 10.19
CA PRO A 55 -14.15 11.10 9.06
C PRO A 55 -12.74 11.69 9.02
N LEU A 56 -12.19 12.11 10.17
CA LEU A 56 -10.83 12.65 10.24
C LEU A 56 -9.78 11.59 9.93
N CYS A 57 -9.96 10.36 10.42
CA CYS A 57 -9.04 9.28 10.08
C CYS A 57 -9.07 8.98 8.58
N MET A 58 -10.27 8.88 7.99
CA MET A 58 -10.43 8.67 6.55
C MET A 58 -9.82 9.81 5.73
N SER A 59 -10.18 11.06 6.01
CA SER A 59 -9.63 12.24 5.32
C SER A 59 -8.12 12.37 5.51
N THR A 60 -7.58 11.96 6.67
CA THR A 60 -6.13 11.93 6.86
C THR A 60 -5.47 10.95 5.89
N PHE A 61 -6.07 9.78 5.69
CA PHE A 61 -5.56 8.74 4.79
C PHE A 61 -5.74 9.11 3.31
N THR A 62 -6.93 9.53 2.90
CA THR A 62 -7.30 9.71 1.48
C THR A 62 -6.91 11.07 0.90
N TYR A 63 -6.69 12.07 1.74
CA TYR A 63 -6.46 13.46 1.30
C TYR A 63 -5.22 14.09 1.94
N LEU A 64 -5.17 14.16 3.27
CA LEU A 64 -4.14 14.95 3.96
C LEU A 64 -2.74 14.35 3.79
N ALA A 65 -2.60 13.05 3.99
CA ALA A 65 -1.34 12.34 3.81
C ALA A 65 -0.79 12.46 2.38
N PRO A 66 -1.54 12.11 1.32
CA PRO A 66 -1.01 12.20 -0.04
C PRO A 66 -0.75 13.65 -0.48
N ARG A 67 -1.51 14.64 0.01
CA ARG A 67 -1.35 16.05 -0.39
C ARG A 67 -0.25 16.80 0.36
N PHE A 68 -0.15 16.62 1.67
CA PHE A 68 0.65 17.51 2.53
C PHE A 68 1.77 16.80 3.28
N ALA A 69 1.77 15.46 3.38
CA ALA A 69 2.88 14.78 4.02
C ALA A 69 4.15 14.90 3.16
N PRO A 70 5.30 15.25 3.77
CA PRO A 70 6.60 15.15 3.12
C PRO A 70 6.87 13.72 2.65
N ASP A 71 7.68 13.55 1.59
CA ASP A 71 7.91 12.24 0.99
C ASP A 71 8.41 11.20 2.01
N ASN A 72 9.34 11.58 2.89
CA ASN A 72 9.87 10.72 3.97
C ASN A 72 8.88 10.39 5.10
N LYS A 73 7.64 10.91 5.06
CA LYS A 73 6.59 10.68 6.06
C LYS A 73 5.27 10.23 5.45
N ARG A 74 5.12 10.31 4.12
CA ARG A 74 3.88 9.97 3.42
C ARG A 74 3.55 8.49 3.60
N PHE A 75 4.52 7.62 3.32
CA PHE A 75 4.40 6.18 3.55
C PHE A 75 4.10 5.85 5.03
N ASP A 76 4.90 6.36 5.96
CA ASP A 76 4.70 6.16 7.40
C ASP A 76 3.26 6.50 7.83
N LEU A 77 2.76 7.67 7.42
CA LEU A 77 1.42 8.12 7.79
C LEU A 77 0.33 7.27 7.10
N ALA A 78 0.52 6.89 5.84
CA ALA A 78 -0.42 6.04 5.12
C ALA A 78 -0.59 4.67 5.80
N VAL A 79 0.52 4.01 6.17
CA VAL A 79 0.50 2.74 6.91
C VAL A 79 -0.12 2.89 8.29
N LEU A 80 0.27 3.92 9.04
CA LEU A 80 -0.31 4.16 10.37
C LEU A 80 -1.82 4.41 10.32
N MET A 81 -2.29 5.18 9.35
CA MET A 81 -3.71 5.50 9.23
C MET A 81 -4.53 4.31 8.72
N SER A 82 -4.09 3.62 7.69
CA SER A 82 -4.77 2.41 7.18
C SER A 82 -4.80 1.30 8.23
N SER A 83 -3.69 1.06 8.95
CA SER A 83 -3.64 0.11 10.08
C SER A 83 -4.57 0.49 11.23
N LEU A 84 -4.61 1.78 11.61
CA LEU A 84 -5.56 2.27 12.61
C LEU A 84 -7.01 2.05 12.15
N LEU A 85 -7.33 2.39 10.91
CA LEU A 85 -8.67 2.19 10.35
C LEU A 85 -9.08 0.72 10.38
N VAL A 86 -8.18 -0.21 10.00
CA VAL A 86 -8.41 -1.67 10.13
C VAL A 86 -8.75 -2.02 11.58
N ASN A 87 -7.93 -1.61 12.57
CA ASN A 87 -8.21 -1.89 13.98
C ASN A 87 -9.58 -1.35 14.44
N LEU A 88 -9.97 -0.18 13.93
CA LEU A 88 -11.23 0.47 14.30
C LEU A 88 -12.46 -0.26 13.75
N VAL A 89 -12.34 -0.95 12.61
CA VAL A 89 -13.49 -1.57 11.93
C VAL A 89 -13.51 -3.10 11.99
N GLU A 90 -12.38 -3.77 12.21
CA GLU A 90 -12.24 -5.24 12.12
C GLU A 90 -13.28 -5.96 12.96
N ARG A 91 -13.52 -5.49 14.19
CA ARG A 91 -14.44 -6.11 15.16
C ARG A 91 -15.60 -5.21 15.58
N CYS A 92 -15.75 -4.03 14.97
CA CYS A 92 -16.77 -3.06 15.37
C CYS A 92 -17.79 -2.78 14.25
N ASN A 93 -18.92 -3.49 14.27
CA ASN A 93 -20.04 -3.30 13.33
C ASN A 93 -20.60 -1.87 13.31
N SER A 94 -20.57 -1.16 14.44
CA SER A 94 -21.00 0.24 14.48
C SER A 94 -20.05 1.14 13.70
N ASN A 95 -18.74 0.89 13.77
CA ASN A 95 -17.76 1.69 13.05
C ASN A 95 -17.80 1.38 11.55
N ARG A 96 -17.95 0.11 11.16
CA ARG A 96 -18.13 -0.28 9.76
C ARG A 96 -19.24 0.51 9.07
N ARG A 97 -20.45 0.49 9.63
CA ARG A 97 -21.60 1.24 9.10
C ARG A 97 -21.31 2.73 8.94
N LYS A 98 -20.78 3.36 9.99
CA LYS A 98 -20.41 4.78 9.95
C LYS A 98 -19.36 5.10 8.90
N VAL A 99 -18.39 4.21 8.65
CA VAL A 99 -17.31 4.41 7.66
C VAL A 99 -17.84 4.24 6.24
N ILE A 100 -18.70 3.25 6.00
CA ILE A 100 -19.31 3.01 4.68
C ILE A 100 -20.15 4.22 4.23
N GLU A 101 -20.88 4.83 5.15
CA GLU A 101 -21.73 6.00 4.88
C GLU A 101 -20.96 7.30 4.61
N LEU A 102 -19.61 7.31 4.75
CA LEU A 102 -18.82 8.52 4.54
C LEU A 102 -18.67 8.85 3.06
N VAL A 103 -18.77 10.15 2.77
CA VAL A 103 -18.16 10.78 1.60
C VAL A 103 -16.88 11.45 2.07
N VAL A 104 -15.77 11.17 1.39
CA VAL A 104 -14.43 11.58 1.81
C VAL A 104 -13.72 12.34 0.70
N PRO A 105 -12.91 13.36 1.04
CA PRO A 105 -12.05 14.00 0.07
C PRO A 105 -10.92 13.03 -0.31
N VAL A 106 -10.61 12.96 -1.60
CA VAL A 106 -9.54 12.17 -2.18
C VAL A 106 -8.63 13.10 -2.96
N TYR A 107 -7.33 13.08 -2.65
CA TYR A 107 -6.33 13.80 -3.41
C TYR A 107 -5.67 12.89 -4.43
N ASN A 108 -5.80 13.22 -5.71
CA ASN A 108 -5.12 12.51 -6.79
C ASN A 108 -3.77 13.18 -7.07
N ILE A 109 -2.68 12.47 -6.82
CA ILE A 109 -1.30 12.98 -6.93
C ILE A 109 -0.95 13.32 -8.38
N GLU A 110 -1.41 12.53 -9.35
CA GLU A 110 -1.07 12.68 -10.77
C GLU A 110 -1.73 13.92 -11.40
N THR A 111 -2.99 14.15 -11.08
CA THR A 111 -3.79 15.27 -11.63
C THR A 111 -3.75 16.51 -10.75
N ASN A 112 -3.23 16.39 -9.51
CA ASN A 112 -3.24 17.44 -8.49
C ASN A 112 -4.66 17.99 -8.21
N THR A 113 -5.66 17.11 -8.24
CA THR A 113 -7.07 17.45 -8.01
C THR A 113 -7.59 16.87 -6.69
N ILE A 114 -8.64 17.50 -6.17
CA ILE A 114 -9.39 17.02 -5.01
C ILE A 114 -10.80 16.67 -5.49
N SER A 115 -11.27 15.48 -5.12
CA SER A 115 -12.62 15.01 -5.42
C SER A 115 -13.28 14.47 -4.16
N GLU A 116 -14.59 14.66 -4.03
CA GLU A 116 -15.39 14.01 -2.99
C GLU A 116 -15.89 12.67 -3.52
N GLN A 117 -15.65 11.58 -2.79
CA GLN A 117 -16.02 10.24 -3.23
C GLN A 117 -16.63 9.42 -2.08
N PRO A 118 -17.57 8.51 -2.39
CA PRO A 118 -17.97 7.47 -1.43
C PRO A 118 -16.74 6.72 -0.92
N CYS A 119 -16.73 6.44 0.38
CA CYS A 119 -15.59 5.85 1.09
C CYS A 119 -15.08 4.56 0.44
N LEU A 120 -15.98 3.64 0.07
CA LEU A 120 -15.62 2.36 -0.54
C LEU A 120 -15.00 2.55 -1.93
N ASN A 121 -15.54 3.47 -2.74
CA ASN A 121 -14.95 3.82 -4.03
C ASN A 121 -13.54 4.39 -3.88
N ALA A 122 -13.35 5.33 -2.94
CA ALA A 122 -12.04 5.92 -2.64
C ALA A 122 -11.01 4.85 -2.23
N LEU A 123 -11.39 3.96 -1.31
CA LEU A 123 -10.51 2.89 -0.84
C LEU A 123 -10.18 1.88 -1.94
N THR A 124 -11.15 1.54 -2.79
CA THR A 124 -10.93 0.60 -3.90
C THR A 124 -9.99 1.20 -4.94
N GLN A 125 -10.13 2.49 -5.26
CA GLN A 125 -9.20 3.19 -6.16
C GLN A 125 -7.78 3.28 -5.57
N ILE A 126 -7.65 3.60 -4.28
CA ILE A 126 -6.34 3.65 -3.60
C ILE A 126 -5.68 2.26 -3.62
N PHE A 127 -6.45 1.20 -3.38
CA PHE A 127 -5.95 -0.16 -3.50
C PHE A 127 -5.42 -0.44 -4.91
N LEU A 128 -6.22 -0.18 -5.96
CA LEU A 128 -5.82 -0.45 -7.35
C LEU A 128 -4.61 0.38 -7.78
N MET A 129 -4.51 1.62 -7.32
CA MET A 129 -3.36 2.49 -7.59
C MET A 129 -2.06 1.88 -7.02
N HIS A 130 -2.05 1.54 -5.74
CA HIS A 130 -0.86 0.96 -5.09
C HIS A 130 -0.56 -0.46 -5.60
N GLU A 131 -1.58 -1.27 -5.85
CA GLU A 131 -1.40 -2.62 -6.38
C GLU A 131 -0.81 -2.59 -7.80
N SER A 132 -1.29 -1.69 -8.66
CA SER A 132 -0.72 -1.49 -10.00
C SER A 132 0.70 -0.94 -9.96
N ALA A 133 1.00 -0.03 -9.04
CA ALA A 133 2.35 0.51 -8.87
C ALA A 133 3.34 -0.57 -8.43
N ALA A 134 2.98 -1.36 -7.42
CA ALA A 134 3.78 -2.50 -6.97
C ALA A 134 4.01 -3.51 -8.10
N ARG A 135 2.95 -3.89 -8.82
CA ARG A 135 3.04 -4.86 -9.93
C ARG A 135 3.93 -4.37 -11.07
N THR A 136 3.88 -3.08 -11.40
CA THR A 136 4.72 -2.50 -12.46
C THR A 136 6.20 -2.63 -12.11
N VAL A 137 6.55 -2.43 -10.83
CA VAL A 137 7.93 -2.59 -10.36
C VAL A 137 8.36 -4.07 -10.38
N ASP A 138 7.49 -5.00 -9.98
CA ASP A 138 7.76 -6.45 -10.10
C ASP A 138 8.10 -6.82 -11.55
N GLU A 139 7.27 -6.41 -12.51
CA GLU A 139 7.47 -6.67 -13.94
C GLU A 139 8.73 -5.99 -14.50
N GLU A 140 9.10 -4.81 -14.00
CA GLU A 140 10.35 -4.14 -14.38
C GLU A 140 11.58 -4.88 -13.85
N LEU A 141 11.56 -5.32 -12.60
CA LEU A 141 12.66 -6.08 -12.00
C LEU A 141 12.85 -7.43 -12.69
N ASP A 142 11.77 -8.13 -13.03
CA ASP A 142 11.83 -9.38 -13.79
C ASP A 142 12.46 -9.17 -15.19
N ARG A 143 12.12 -8.07 -15.88
CA ARG A 143 12.74 -7.72 -17.17
C ARG A 143 14.22 -7.39 -17.03
N ASP A 144 14.60 -6.63 -16.00
CA ASP A 144 15.98 -6.27 -15.72
C ASP A 144 16.83 -7.53 -15.45
N LEU A 145 16.29 -8.55 -14.76
CA LEU A 145 16.94 -9.83 -14.51
C LEU A 145 17.10 -10.70 -15.78
N ILE A 146 16.09 -10.75 -16.66
CA ILE A 146 16.14 -11.53 -17.90
C ILE A 146 17.21 -10.99 -18.87
N LEU A 147 17.46 -9.68 -18.86
CA LEU A 147 18.50 -9.06 -19.70
C LEU A 147 19.93 -9.40 -19.22
N GLU A 148 20.11 -9.74 -17.95
CA GLU A 148 21.40 -10.22 -17.42
C GLU A 148 21.65 -11.71 -17.72
N ASP A 149 20.59 -12.50 -17.92
CA ASP A 149 20.65 -13.96 -18.12
C ASP A 149 20.56 -14.43 -19.59
N ALA A 150 20.47 -13.53 -20.57
CA ALA A 150 20.46 -13.93 -21.99
C ALA A 150 21.82 -14.57 -22.38
N PRO A 151 21.87 -15.87 -22.71
CA PRO A 151 23.03 -16.44 -23.38
C PRO A 151 23.09 -15.81 -24.77
N ASN A 152 24.30 -15.44 -25.22
CA ASN A 152 24.53 -15.15 -26.64
C ASN A 152 24.34 -16.44 -27.45
N GLU A 153 23.09 -16.84 -27.72
CA GLU A 153 22.79 -17.83 -28.73
C GLU A 153 22.88 -17.17 -30.10
N SER A 154 24.12 -17.12 -30.61
CA SER A 154 24.37 -17.18 -32.04
C SER A 154 25.32 -18.35 -32.29
N ASP A 155 24.87 -19.56 -31.98
CA ASP A 155 25.37 -20.77 -32.62
C ASP A 155 24.84 -20.79 -34.05
N ASN A 156 25.70 -20.44 -35.01
CA ASN A 156 25.61 -20.97 -36.36
C ASN A 156 26.98 -21.56 -36.70
N GLU A 157 26.91 -22.84 -37.08
CA GLU A 157 27.98 -23.79 -37.34
C GLU A 157 29.03 -23.29 -38.36
N GLU A 158 30.31 -23.60 -38.10
CA GLU A 158 31.22 -24.39 -38.96
C GLU A 158 32.72 -24.04 -38.77
N ASP A 159 33.47 -25.08 -38.40
CA ASP A 159 34.81 -25.48 -38.89
C ASP A 159 36.13 -24.83 -38.37
N ASN A 160 36.89 -25.68 -37.67
CA ASN A 160 38.36 -25.83 -37.56
C ASN A 160 39.30 -24.62 -37.59
N SER A 161 39.96 -24.35 -36.45
CA SER A 161 41.43 -24.47 -36.34
C SER A 161 41.91 -24.25 -34.91
N GLU A 162 42.82 -25.12 -34.50
CA GLU A 162 43.63 -25.10 -33.29
C GLU A 162 44.30 -23.73 -33.08
N ASP A 163 43.98 -23.02 -32.01
CA ASP A 163 44.98 -22.38 -31.16
C ASP A 163 44.40 -22.00 -29.79
N ASP A 164 45.11 -22.48 -28.77
CA ASP A 164 44.97 -22.19 -27.36
C ASP A 164 45.41 -20.74 -27.07
N ASP A 165 44.46 -19.85 -26.84
CA ASP A 165 44.69 -18.66 -26.01
C ASP A 165 43.44 -18.49 -25.14
N GLY A 166 43.51 -18.97 -23.90
CA GLY A 166 42.47 -18.99 -22.87
C GLY A 166 41.97 -17.62 -22.43
N ARG A 167 41.52 -16.79 -23.37
CA ARG A 167 40.88 -15.51 -23.15
C ARG A 167 39.38 -15.73 -23.12
N LEU A 168 38.86 -15.94 -21.91
CA LEU A 168 37.45 -15.72 -21.59
C LEU A 168 36.97 -14.47 -22.34
N HIS A 169 36.11 -14.69 -23.32
CA HIS A 169 35.63 -13.65 -24.21
C HIS A 169 34.65 -12.78 -23.42
N ARG A 170 35.17 -11.61 -22.99
CA ARG A 170 34.50 -10.39 -22.51
C ARG A 170 33.13 -10.60 -21.83
N LEU A 171 33.18 -10.56 -20.50
CA LEU A 171 32.08 -10.10 -19.64
C LEU A 171 31.44 -8.81 -20.21
N PRO A 172 30.15 -8.54 -19.91
CA PRO A 172 29.49 -7.30 -20.29
C PRO A 172 30.42 -6.12 -19.96
N ALA A 173 30.50 -5.14 -20.87
CA ALA A 173 31.35 -3.96 -20.76
C ALA A 173 31.58 -3.58 -19.30
N GLU A 174 32.84 -3.60 -18.82
CA GLU A 174 33.22 -3.32 -17.44
C GLU A 174 32.51 -2.04 -16.99
N LEU A 175 31.35 -2.20 -16.32
CA LEU A 175 30.63 -1.09 -15.74
C LEU A 175 31.61 -0.46 -14.78
N THR A 176 31.82 0.83 -14.92
CA THR A 176 32.67 1.56 -13.98
C THR A 176 32.11 1.37 -12.56
N GLU A 177 32.97 1.44 -11.55
CA GLU A 177 32.55 1.30 -10.15
C GLU A 177 31.36 2.24 -9.82
N ASP A 178 31.39 3.45 -10.39
CA ASP A 178 30.31 4.43 -10.29
C ASP A 178 29.00 3.98 -10.98
N GLU A 179 29.08 3.35 -12.15
CA GLU A 179 27.90 2.81 -12.86
C GLU A 179 27.31 1.60 -12.14
N MET A 180 28.16 0.75 -11.55
CA MET A 180 27.72 -0.37 -10.72
C MET A 180 27.00 0.14 -9.47
N ILE A 181 27.57 1.13 -8.76
CA ILE A 181 26.93 1.77 -7.59
C ILE A 181 25.59 2.38 -7.98
N ALA A 182 25.52 3.11 -9.10
CA ALA A 182 24.29 3.73 -9.57
C ALA A 182 23.20 2.69 -9.90
N THR A 183 23.58 1.56 -10.49
CA THR A 183 22.67 0.46 -10.84
C THR A 183 22.12 -0.22 -9.58
N VAL A 184 22.99 -0.54 -8.62
CA VAL A 184 22.56 -1.09 -7.31
C VAL A 184 21.64 -0.11 -6.60
N GLN A 185 21.97 1.18 -6.56
CA GLN A 185 21.12 2.19 -5.91
C GLN A 185 19.75 2.31 -6.57
N ARG A 186 19.68 2.22 -7.91
CA ARG A 186 18.41 2.22 -8.65
C ARG A 186 17.56 1.00 -8.30
N ALA A 187 18.15 -0.19 -8.30
CA ALA A 187 17.46 -1.42 -7.92
C ALA A 187 16.95 -1.37 -6.47
N MET A 188 17.75 -0.86 -5.54
CA MET A 188 17.35 -0.65 -4.15
C MET A 188 16.18 0.33 -4.01
N ASN A 189 16.21 1.45 -4.75
CA ASN A 189 15.12 2.43 -4.74
C ASN A 189 13.82 1.84 -5.32
N LYS A 190 13.92 1.06 -6.42
CA LYS A 190 12.77 0.33 -6.99
C LYS A 190 12.19 -0.66 -5.98
N ALA A 191 13.04 -1.48 -5.35
CA ALA A 191 12.60 -2.44 -4.34
C ALA A 191 11.93 -1.76 -3.14
N SER A 192 12.46 -0.63 -2.67
CA SER A 192 11.84 0.17 -1.61
C SER A 192 10.46 0.69 -2.02
N ALA A 193 10.33 1.24 -3.23
CA ALA A 193 9.04 1.74 -3.72
C ALA A 193 8.00 0.62 -3.84
N HIS A 194 8.37 -0.52 -4.43
CA HIS A 194 7.52 -1.72 -4.48
C HIS A 194 7.04 -2.12 -3.08
N MET A 195 7.94 -2.16 -2.09
CA MET A 195 7.57 -2.52 -0.73
C MET A 195 6.58 -1.52 -0.11
N GLU A 196 6.80 -0.22 -0.32
CA GLU A 196 5.89 0.81 0.18
C GLU A 196 4.49 0.66 -0.39
N ASP A 197 4.38 0.55 -1.72
CA ASP A 197 3.11 0.37 -2.42
C ASP A 197 2.42 -0.94 -2.01
N SER A 198 3.16 -2.05 -1.97
CA SER A 198 2.63 -3.37 -1.62
C SER A 198 2.07 -3.40 -0.18
N VAL A 199 2.75 -2.74 0.78
CA VAL A 199 2.25 -2.66 2.17
C VAL A 199 0.97 -1.80 2.26
N VAL A 200 0.92 -0.65 1.58
CA VAL A 200 -0.27 0.21 1.59
C VAL A 200 -1.45 -0.48 0.89
N ALA A 201 -1.21 -1.15 -0.25
CA ALA A 201 -2.22 -1.96 -0.93
C ALA A 201 -2.79 -3.04 0.01
N SER A 202 -1.93 -3.71 0.77
CA SER A 202 -2.34 -4.78 1.70
C SER A 202 -3.25 -4.28 2.82
N TYR A 203 -2.88 -3.19 3.50
CA TYR A 203 -3.74 -2.62 4.54
C TYR A 203 -5.05 -2.04 3.97
N THR A 204 -5.01 -1.49 2.75
CA THR A 204 -6.22 -1.00 2.08
C THR A 204 -7.15 -2.16 1.70
N ALA A 205 -6.62 -3.27 1.19
CA ALA A 205 -7.38 -4.49 0.91
C ALA A 205 -7.99 -5.09 2.20
N LEU A 206 -7.24 -5.11 3.31
CA LEU A 206 -7.78 -5.52 4.62
C LEU A 206 -8.93 -4.61 5.07
N LEU A 207 -8.77 -3.29 4.91
CA LEU A 207 -9.78 -2.32 5.29
C LEU A 207 -11.06 -2.52 4.46
N VAL A 208 -10.93 -2.62 3.13
CA VAL A 208 -12.05 -2.88 2.21
C VAL A 208 -12.74 -4.21 2.57
N GLY A 209 -11.97 -5.29 2.75
CA GLY A 209 -12.50 -6.60 3.14
C GLY A 209 -13.23 -6.57 4.49
N CYS A 210 -12.74 -5.79 5.47
CA CYS A 210 -13.46 -5.59 6.73
C CYS A 210 -14.78 -4.86 6.53
N LEU A 211 -14.83 -3.82 5.70
CA LEU A 211 -16.05 -3.03 5.46
C LEU A 211 -17.12 -3.80 4.70
N MET A 212 -16.74 -4.73 3.82
CA MET A 212 -17.67 -5.59 3.07
C MET A 212 -18.31 -6.69 3.93
N GLN A 213 -17.83 -6.94 5.14
CA GLN A 213 -18.35 -8.02 6.00
C GLN A 213 -19.85 -7.87 6.23
N GLN A 214 -20.60 -8.92 5.85
CA GLN A 214 -22.05 -9.02 6.05
C GLN A 214 -22.84 -7.88 5.38
N ASN A 215 -22.29 -7.29 4.30
CA ASN A 215 -22.94 -6.20 3.56
C ASN A 215 -22.85 -6.43 2.04
N GLU A 216 -23.90 -7.01 1.44
CA GLU A 216 -23.97 -7.30 0.00
C GLU A 216 -23.91 -6.05 -0.88
N GLU A 217 -24.44 -4.91 -0.41
CA GLU A 217 -24.39 -3.64 -1.15
C GLU A 217 -22.95 -3.15 -1.27
N SER A 218 -22.19 -3.19 -0.16
CA SER A 218 -20.77 -2.87 -0.16
C SER A 218 -19.96 -3.81 -1.06
N VAL A 219 -20.32 -5.10 -1.13
CA VAL A 219 -19.68 -6.05 -2.04
C VAL A 219 -19.93 -5.65 -3.50
N ALA A 220 -21.17 -5.31 -3.85
CA ALA A 220 -21.52 -4.89 -5.19
C ALA A 220 -20.82 -3.58 -5.59
N GLU A 221 -20.74 -2.60 -4.68
CA GLU A 221 -20.05 -1.34 -4.91
C GLU A 221 -18.55 -1.55 -5.20
N VAL A 222 -17.87 -2.35 -4.37
CA VAL A 222 -16.45 -2.67 -4.58
C VAL A 222 -16.25 -3.42 -5.89
N LYS A 223 -17.06 -4.46 -6.18
CA LYS A 223 -16.97 -5.20 -7.45
C LYS A 223 -17.18 -4.31 -8.68
N ALA A 224 -18.05 -3.31 -8.59
CA ALA A 224 -18.29 -2.39 -9.71
C ALA A 224 -17.04 -1.55 -10.08
N GLN A 225 -16.15 -1.30 -9.12
CA GLN A 225 -14.89 -0.58 -9.33
C GLN A 225 -13.72 -1.51 -9.69
N MET A 226 -13.82 -2.81 -9.41
CA MET A 226 -12.74 -3.76 -9.63
C MET A 226 -12.64 -4.19 -11.10
N PRO A 227 -11.41 -4.40 -11.63
CA PRO A 227 -11.22 -4.95 -12.96
C PRO A 227 -11.96 -6.29 -13.12
N ASN A 228 -12.82 -6.39 -14.14
CA ASN A 228 -13.64 -7.57 -14.43
C ASN A 228 -14.61 -7.97 -13.29
N GLY A 229 -14.86 -7.10 -12.31
CA GLY A 229 -15.71 -7.42 -11.15
C GLY A 229 -15.15 -8.48 -10.21
N LYS A 230 -13.86 -8.80 -10.32
CA LYS A 230 -13.19 -9.86 -9.55
C LYS A 230 -12.43 -9.28 -8.36
N LEU A 231 -12.51 -9.96 -7.23
CA LEU A 231 -11.77 -9.65 -6.00
C LEU A 231 -10.40 -10.33 -5.95
N THR A 232 -10.05 -11.13 -6.98
CA THR A 232 -8.76 -11.84 -7.08
C THR A 232 -7.53 -10.97 -6.77
N PRO A 233 -7.41 -9.72 -7.27
CA PRO A 233 -6.25 -8.90 -6.95
C PRO A 233 -6.10 -8.62 -5.44
N MET A 234 -7.22 -8.44 -4.72
CA MET A 234 -7.18 -8.25 -3.26
C MET A 234 -6.78 -9.54 -2.55
N VAL A 235 -7.29 -10.68 -2.99
CA VAL A 235 -6.93 -12.01 -2.44
C VAL A 235 -5.43 -12.26 -2.60
N GLU A 236 -4.89 -12.12 -3.82
CA GLU A 236 -3.48 -12.35 -4.12
C GLU A 236 -2.58 -11.39 -3.33
N GLN A 237 -2.96 -10.11 -3.24
CA GLN A 237 -2.21 -9.13 -2.45
C GLN A 237 -2.16 -9.50 -0.97
N LEU A 238 -3.30 -9.90 -0.39
CA LEU A 238 -3.37 -10.30 1.01
C LEU A 238 -2.65 -11.62 1.30
N GLN A 239 -2.64 -12.56 0.35
CA GLN A 239 -1.89 -13.80 0.46
C GLN A 239 -0.37 -13.52 0.52
N ARG A 240 0.14 -12.70 -0.40
CA ARG A 240 1.55 -12.24 -0.37
C ARG A 240 1.89 -11.55 0.95
N PHE A 241 0.98 -10.69 1.44
CA PHE A 241 1.15 -10.00 2.71
C PHE A 241 1.18 -10.95 3.91
N LEU A 242 0.30 -11.96 3.92
CA LEU A 242 0.26 -12.98 4.96
C LEU A 242 1.54 -13.82 4.98
N ASP A 243 2.03 -14.22 3.81
CA ASP A 243 3.27 -14.98 3.70
C ASP A 243 4.47 -14.16 4.20
N PHE A 244 4.52 -12.87 3.84
CA PHE A 244 5.50 -11.94 4.37
C PHE A 244 5.44 -11.82 5.91
N MET A 245 4.25 -11.70 6.51
CA MET A 245 4.10 -11.64 7.97
C MET A 245 4.54 -12.93 8.67
N LYS A 246 4.24 -14.09 8.06
CA LYS A 246 4.68 -15.41 8.55
C LYS A 246 6.20 -15.54 8.55
N ILE A 247 6.87 -15.11 7.49
CA ILE A 247 8.35 -15.11 7.38
C ILE A 247 8.97 -14.13 8.37
N SER A 248 8.38 -12.95 8.51
CA SER A 248 8.89 -11.87 9.38
C SER A 248 8.68 -12.15 10.87
N ASN A 249 8.07 -13.29 11.23
CA ASN A 249 7.73 -13.69 12.59
C ASN A 249 6.92 -12.60 13.35
N ILE A 250 6.14 -11.83 12.60
CA ILE A 250 5.26 -10.80 13.15
C ILE A 250 4.06 -11.52 13.78
N ARG A 251 3.79 -11.18 15.04
CA ARG A 251 2.76 -11.72 15.96
C ARG A 251 1.64 -12.57 15.31
N SER A 252 1.50 -13.81 15.80
CA SER A 252 0.59 -14.84 15.27
C SER A 252 -0.91 -14.49 15.26
N SER A 253 -1.35 -13.48 16.01
CA SER A 253 -2.77 -13.12 16.09
C SER A 253 -3.25 -12.26 14.93
N GLY A 254 -2.37 -11.43 14.34
CA GLY A 254 -2.67 -10.68 13.11
C GLY A 254 -2.91 -11.59 11.91
N ASN A 255 -2.16 -12.70 11.83
CA ASN A 255 -2.24 -13.68 10.74
C ASN A 255 -3.66 -14.27 10.61
N ARG A 256 -4.31 -14.61 11.73
CA ARG A 256 -5.68 -15.15 11.72
C ARG A 256 -6.71 -14.13 11.22
N SER A 257 -6.48 -12.85 11.48
CA SER A 257 -7.38 -11.80 11.01
C SER A 257 -7.32 -11.70 9.49
N VAL A 258 -6.10 -11.70 8.95
CA VAL A 258 -5.85 -11.65 7.50
C VAL A 258 -6.37 -12.92 6.82
N GLU A 259 -6.12 -14.11 7.36
CA GLU A 259 -6.66 -15.38 6.85
C GLU A 259 -8.20 -15.34 6.73
N ARG A 260 -8.90 -14.86 7.76
CA ARG A 260 -10.37 -14.72 7.71
C ARG A 260 -10.85 -13.76 6.61
N ILE A 261 -10.11 -12.69 6.33
CA ILE A 261 -10.47 -11.74 5.27
C ILE A 261 -10.18 -12.34 3.90
N ILE A 262 -9.07 -13.08 3.73
CA ILE A 262 -8.77 -13.83 2.50
C ILE A 262 -9.90 -14.80 2.21
N ASP A 263 -10.27 -15.64 3.19
CA ASP A 263 -11.36 -16.61 3.04
C ASP A 263 -12.66 -15.89 2.63
N LEU A 264 -13.01 -14.80 3.31
CA LEU A 264 -14.20 -14.01 2.97
C LEU A 264 -14.16 -13.53 1.51
N LEU A 265 -13.04 -12.95 1.07
CA LEU A 265 -12.91 -12.42 -0.28
C LEU A 265 -13.00 -13.53 -1.33
N ASP A 266 -12.41 -14.69 -1.09
CA ASP A 266 -12.52 -15.86 -1.97
C ASP A 266 -13.97 -16.35 -2.11
N HIS A 267 -14.70 -16.45 -1.00
CA HIS A 267 -16.11 -16.83 -1.02
C HIS A 267 -16.97 -15.80 -1.77
N LEU A 268 -16.64 -14.52 -1.67
CA LEU A 268 -17.33 -13.45 -2.38
C LEU A 268 -16.91 -13.34 -3.86
N ASN A 269 -15.78 -13.92 -4.25
CA ASN A 269 -15.27 -13.86 -5.62
C ASN A 269 -15.91 -14.90 -6.55
N GLY A 270 -16.35 -16.03 -5.98
CA GLY A 270 -17.17 -17.04 -6.66
C GLY A 270 -18.54 -16.52 -7.07
#